data_AF-A0A1U7LS38-F1
#
_entry.id   AF-A0A1U7LS38-F1
#
_cell.length_a   1.000
_cell.length_b   1.000
_cell.length_c   1.000
_cell.angle_alpha   90.00
_cell.angle_beta   90.00
_cell.angle_gamma   90.00
#
_symmetry.space_group_name_H-M   'P 1'
#
loop_
_entity.id
_entity.type
_entity.pdbx_description
1 polymer ?
#
loop_
_entity_poly.entity_id
_entity_poly.type
_entity_poly.pdbx_seq_one_letter_code
_entity_poly.pdbx_strand_id
1 'polypeptide(L)'
;MQRIRYLFALKSILVPITALAMLIWAFKRTNGGGPIFQQESTISGSKKTWIFMSSLNSVLGNFAPLTVNIPDFTRYAAGPRYQYIQLLIIPLAFSFFAFVGIVVTSASKTIYGGDYIWDPMQLMSLWDNRAATFLSAFSLALATLGTNISANSISAANDFTALYPQLINMRRGQILVSFIGGWCLVVCCLNFWLLN
;
A
#
# COMPACT_ATOMS: atom_id res chain seq x y z
N MET A 1 3.58 14.09 -17.40
CA MET A 1 2.51 13.37 -16.67
C MET A 1 1.63 12.47 -17.52
N GLN A 2 1.38 12.78 -18.82
CA GLN A 2 0.42 12.01 -19.63
C GLN A 2 0.71 10.50 -19.74
N ARG A 3 1.97 10.05 -19.81
CA ARG A 3 2.31 8.62 -19.87
C ARG A 3 2.04 7.87 -18.56
N ILE A 4 2.27 8.52 -17.42
CA ILE A 4 2.08 7.93 -16.08
C ILE A 4 0.58 7.75 -15.77
N ARG A 5 -0.29 8.56 -16.38
CA ARG A 5 -1.75 8.44 -16.26
C ARG A 5 -2.26 7.04 -16.65
N TYR A 6 -1.69 6.42 -17.68
CA TYR A 6 -2.11 5.09 -18.11
C TYR A 6 -1.76 4.01 -17.08
N LEU A 7 -0.60 4.13 -16.44
CA LEU A 7 -0.20 3.24 -15.36
C LEU A 7 -1.16 3.37 -14.16
N PHE A 8 -1.49 4.59 -13.76
CA PHE A 8 -2.45 4.83 -12.67
C PHE A 8 -3.87 4.39 -13.02
N ALA A 9 -4.32 4.60 -14.26
CA ALA A 9 -5.62 4.15 -14.72
C ALA A 9 -5.71 2.62 -14.69
N LEU A 10 -4.69 1.92 -15.19
CA LEU A 10 -4.60 0.46 -15.12
C LEU A 10 -4.63 -0.02 -13.68
N LYS A 11 -3.79 0.56 -12.81
CA LYS A 11 -3.77 0.29 -11.36
C LYS A 11 -5.14 0.49 -10.72
N SER A 12 -5.83 1.59 -11.03
CA SER A 12 -7.12 1.93 -10.41
C SER A 12 -8.25 0.96 -10.77
N ILE A 13 -8.08 0.16 -11.82
CA ILE A 13 -9.06 -0.86 -12.22
C ILE A 13 -8.60 -2.22 -11.70
N LEU A 14 -7.35 -2.59 -11.98
CA LEU A 14 -6.82 -3.93 -11.74
C LEU A 14 -6.69 -4.25 -10.23
N VAL A 15 -6.27 -3.26 -9.42
CA VAL A 15 -6.05 -3.47 -7.97
C VAL A 15 -7.36 -3.68 -7.20
N PRO A 16 -8.42 -2.86 -7.38
CA PRO A 16 -9.71 -3.13 -6.74
C PRO A 16 -10.32 -4.47 -7.17
N ILE A 17 -10.23 -4.83 -8.45
CA ILE A 17 -10.73 -6.14 -8.95
C ILE A 17 -10.00 -7.28 -8.25
N THR A 18 -8.68 -7.19 -8.12
CA THR A 18 -7.88 -8.21 -7.43
C THR A 18 -8.23 -8.28 -5.95
N ALA A 19 -8.42 -7.13 -5.28
CA ALA A 19 -8.85 -7.10 -3.89
C ALA A 19 -10.23 -7.72 -3.69
N LEU A 20 -11.19 -7.46 -4.57
CA LEU A 20 -12.51 -8.10 -4.57
C LEU A 20 -12.38 -9.62 -4.82
N ALA A 21 -11.53 -10.04 -5.76
CA ALA A 21 -11.31 -11.46 -6.03
C ALA A 21 -10.71 -12.18 -4.81
N MET A 22 -9.73 -11.57 -4.13
CA MET A 22 -9.18 -12.10 -2.88
C MET A 22 -10.20 -12.14 -1.75
N LEU A 23 -11.07 -11.12 -1.66
CA LEU A 23 -12.17 -11.09 -0.70
C LEU A 23 -13.14 -12.26 -0.95
N ILE A 24 -13.61 -12.42 -2.19
CA ILE A 24 -14.51 -13.51 -2.58
C ILE A 24 -13.87 -14.87 -2.29
N TRP A 25 -12.58 -15.03 -2.62
CA TRP A 25 -11.81 -16.23 -2.30
C TRP A 25 -11.81 -16.52 -0.79
N ALA A 26 -11.51 -15.52 0.04
CA ALA A 26 -11.47 -15.65 1.49
C ALA A 26 -12.85 -16.06 2.05
N PHE A 27 -13.92 -15.39 1.63
CA PHE A 27 -15.29 -15.71 2.05
C PHE A 27 -15.71 -17.12 1.63
N LYS A 28 -15.38 -17.54 0.40
CA LYS A 28 -15.72 -18.87 -0.11
C LYS A 28 -14.99 -19.98 0.64
N ARG A 29 -13.71 -19.77 0.96
CA ARG A 29 -12.88 -20.77 1.67
C ARG A 29 -13.19 -20.89 3.15
N THR A 30 -13.76 -19.84 3.76
CA THR A 30 -14.10 -19.79 5.19
C THR A 30 -15.61 -19.86 5.47
N ASN A 31 -16.42 -20.12 4.46
CA ASN A 31 -17.88 -20.23 4.53
C ASN A 31 -18.55 -19.01 5.20
N GLY A 32 -18.17 -17.79 4.78
CA GLY A 32 -18.77 -16.55 5.30
C GLY A 32 -17.80 -15.56 5.96
N GLY A 33 -16.49 -15.72 5.78
CA GLY A 33 -15.46 -14.81 6.29
C GLY A 33 -14.80 -15.25 7.60
N GLY A 34 -15.17 -16.43 8.12
CA GLY A 34 -14.54 -17.05 9.28
C GLY A 34 -14.91 -16.40 10.62
N PRO A 35 -14.22 -16.78 11.72
CA PRO A 35 -14.57 -16.35 13.08
C PRO A 35 -14.22 -14.88 13.38
N ILE A 36 -13.59 -14.15 12.46
CA ILE A 36 -13.08 -12.80 12.70
C ILE A 36 -14.16 -11.82 13.15
N PHE A 37 -15.38 -11.97 12.62
CA PHE A 37 -16.51 -11.10 12.96
C PHE A 37 -17.07 -11.35 14.36
N GLN A 38 -16.76 -12.51 14.94
CA GLN A 38 -17.16 -12.91 16.29
C GLN A 38 -15.99 -12.87 17.28
N GLN A 39 -14.81 -12.43 16.83
CA GLN A 39 -13.61 -12.44 17.65
C GLN A 39 -13.67 -11.34 18.70
N GLU A 40 -13.72 -11.75 19.97
CA GLU A 40 -13.72 -10.82 21.10
C GLU A 40 -12.33 -10.28 21.41
N SER A 41 -12.30 -9.07 21.99
CA SER A 41 -11.07 -8.45 22.46
C SER A 41 -10.53 -9.20 23.68
N THR A 42 -9.34 -9.77 23.57
CA THR A 42 -8.63 -10.41 24.70
C THR A 42 -8.07 -9.40 25.71
N ILE A 43 -8.11 -8.11 25.37
CA ILE A 43 -7.55 -7.01 26.17
C ILE A 43 -8.68 -6.09 26.63
N SER A 44 -8.64 -5.68 27.91
CA SER A 44 -9.65 -4.83 28.53
C SER A 44 -9.03 -3.63 29.27
N GLY A 45 -9.88 -2.68 29.67
CA GLY A 45 -9.51 -1.50 30.46
C GLY A 45 -8.53 -0.54 29.74
N SER A 46 -7.69 0.14 30.52
CA SER A 46 -6.73 1.15 30.04
C SER A 46 -5.74 0.60 28.99
N LYS A 47 -5.35 -0.68 29.11
CA LYS A 47 -4.44 -1.33 28.16
C LYS A 47 -5.04 -1.37 26.75
N LYS A 48 -6.35 -1.60 26.61
CA LYS A 48 -7.05 -1.57 25.32
C LYS A 48 -6.97 -0.18 24.68
N THR A 49 -7.21 0.87 25.47
CA THR A 49 -7.15 2.26 25.01
C THR A 49 -5.74 2.63 24.54
N TRP A 50 -4.71 2.25 25.29
CA TRP A 50 -3.32 2.51 24.89
C TRP A 50 -2.91 1.78 23.61
N ILE A 51 -3.32 0.52 23.44
CA ILE A 51 -3.06 -0.23 22.20
C ILE A 51 -3.80 0.41 21.03
N PHE A 52 -5.04 0.85 21.24
CA PHE A 52 -5.80 1.57 20.22
C PHE A 52 -5.10 2.88 19.81
N MET A 53 -4.65 3.69 20.78
CA MET A 53 -3.91 4.93 20.52
C MET A 53 -2.57 4.67 19.81
N SER A 54 -1.84 3.65 20.24
CA SER A 54 -0.58 3.25 19.59
C SER A 54 -0.81 2.80 18.14
N SER A 55 -1.86 2.00 17.90
CA SER A 55 -2.24 1.55 16.56
C SER A 55 -2.65 2.72 15.67
N LEU A 56 -3.45 3.66 16.20
CA LEU A 56 -3.82 4.90 15.52
C LEU A 56 -2.57 5.71 15.13
N ASN A 57 -1.65 5.90 16.08
CA ASN A 57 -0.40 6.62 15.84
C ASN A 57 0.46 5.93 14.76
N SER A 58 0.55 4.61 14.77
CA SER A 58 1.27 3.84 13.73
C SER A 58 0.67 4.06 12.34
N VAL A 59 -0.66 4.06 12.23
CA VAL A 59 -1.35 4.33 10.96
C VAL A 59 -1.09 5.77 10.52
N LEU A 60 -1.29 6.75 11.39
CA LEU A 60 -1.03 8.16 11.08
C LEU A 60 0.43 8.43 10.68
N GLY A 61 1.38 7.79 11.34
CA GLY A 61 2.81 7.86 11.01
C GLY A 61 3.11 7.35 9.61
N ASN A 62 2.43 6.29 9.16
CA ASN A 62 2.57 5.76 7.80
C ASN A 62 2.06 6.76 6.73
N PHE A 63 1.06 7.58 7.07
CA PHE A 63 0.45 8.57 6.17
C PHE A 63 1.10 9.97 6.24
N ALA A 64 1.94 10.23 7.24
CA ALA A 64 2.59 11.54 7.39
C ALA A 64 3.38 11.97 6.13
N PRO A 65 4.22 11.10 5.51
CA PRO A 65 4.94 11.46 4.28
C PRO A 65 4.00 11.78 3.11
N LEU A 66 2.92 11.01 2.98
CA LEU A 66 1.93 11.23 1.92
C LEU A 66 1.26 12.59 2.06
N THR A 67 0.97 13.01 3.29
CA THR A 67 0.27 14.26 3.60
C THR A 67 1.11 15.48 3.23
N VAL A 68 2.41 15.47 3.56
CA VAL A 68 3.32 16.60 3.25
C VAL A 68 3.61 16.71 1.75
N ASN A 69 3.44 15.63 1.00
CA ASN A 69 3.70 15.57 -0.45
C ASN A 69 2.44 15.87 -1.30
N ILE A 70 1.25 16.05 -0.70
CA ILE A 70 0.01 16.38 -1.44
C ILE A 70 0.17 17.62 -2.35
N PRO A 71 0.82 18.72 -1.91
CA PRO A 71 1.02 19.91 -2.73
C PRO A 71 1.75 19.64 -4.06
N ASP A 72 2.60 18.62 -4.11
CA ASP A 72 3.32 18.23 -5.33
C ASP A 72 2.38 17.80 -6.45
N PHE A 73 1.23 17.21 -6.09
CA PHE A 73 0.22 16.78 -7.04
C PHE A 73 -0.78 17.87 -7.36
N THR A 74 -1.23 18.61 -6.34
CA THR A 74 -2.25 19.65 -6.51
C THR A 74 -1.73 20.82 -7.37
N ARG A 75 -0.42 21.08 -7.36
CA ARG A 75 0.22 22.05 -8.27
C ARG A 75 -0.02 21.75 -9.75
N TYR A 76 -0.19 20.47 -10.12
CA TYR A 76 -0.45 20.05 -11.50
C TYR A 76 -1.94 19.76 -11.76
N ALA A 77 -2.82 19.98 -10.78
CA ALA A 77 -4.26 19.84 -10.96
C ALA A 77 -4.81 20.98 -11.82
N ALA A 78 -5.88 20.70 -12.57
CA ALA A 78 -6.55 21.70 -13.40
C ALA A 78 -7.27 22.79 -12.59
N GLY A 79 -7.37 22.64 -11.26
CA GLY A 79 -7.97 23.62 -10.35
C GLY A 79 -8.08 23.12 -8.91
N PRO A 80 -8.35 24.00 -7.94
CA PRO A 80 -8.40 23.65 -6.52
C PRO A 80 -9.59 22.75 -6.17
N ARG A 81 -10.71 22.87 -6.90
CA ARG A 81 -11.93 22.10 -6.66
C ARG A 81 -11.77 20.58 -6.81
N TYR A 82 -10.77 20.13 -7.56
CA TYR A 82 -10.53 18.71 -7.78
C TYR A 82 -9.97 18.00 -6.53
N GLN A 83 -9.51 18.74 -5.53
CA GLN A 83 -9.06 18.17 -4.26
C GLN A 83 -10.23 17.72 -3.38
N TYR A 84 -11.41 18.36 -3.48
CA TYR A 84 -12.54 18.07 -2.60
C TYR A 84 -13.06 16.63 -2.74
N ILE A 85 -12.93 16.03 -3.94
CA ILE A 85 -13.35 14.65 -4.16
C ILE A 85 -12.48 13.65 -3.37
N GLN A 86 -11.22 14.01 -3.08
CA GLN A 86 -10.30 13.15 -2.35
C GLN A 86 -10.71 12.99 -0.88
N LEU A 87 -11.39 14.00 -0.30
CA LEU A 87 -11.91 13.95 1.06
C LEU A 87 -12.84 12.74 1.28
N LEU A 88 -13.57 12.34 0.24
CA LEU A 88 -14.47 11.19 0.28
C LEU A 88 -13.79 9.92 -0.24
N ILE A 89 -13.10 10.00 -1.39
CA ILE A 89 -12.53 8.82 -2.05
C ILE A 89 -11.43 8.17 -1.20
N ILE A 90 -10.57 8.98 -0.57
CA ILE A 90 -9.43 8.47 0.19
C ILE A 90 -9.91 7.62 1.39
N PRO A 91 -10.73 8.13 2.33
CA PRO A 91 -11.18 7.32 3.47
C PRO A 91 -11.95 6.06 3.06
N LEU A 92 -12.79 6.14 2.02
CA LEU A 92 -13.57 4.99 1.55
C LEU A 92 -12.68 3.91 0.94
N ALA A 93 -11.75 4.29 0.06
CA ALA A 93 -10.81 3.35 -0.55
C ALA A 93 -9.93 2.69 0.52
N PHE A 94 -9.37 3.48 1.45
CA PHE A 94 -8.53 2.94 2.52
C PHE A 94 -9.31 2.00 3.44
N SER A 95 -10.52 2.36 3.84
CA SER A 95 -11.37 1.50 4.67
C SER A 95 -11.69 0.18 3.95
N PHE A 96 -11.97 0.24 2.65
CA PHE A 96 -12.21 -0.95 1.84
C PHE A 96 -10.98 -1.87 1.75
N PHE A 97 -9.81 -1.34 1.39
CA PHE A 97 -8.59 -2.17 1.30
C PHE A 97 -8.12 -2.69 2.67
N ALA A 98 -8.28 -1.90 3.74
CA ALA A 98 -7.99 -2.34 5.10
C ALA A 98 -8.91 -3.50 5.51
N PHE A 99 -10.21 -3.39 5.21
CA PHE A 99 -11.17 -4.45 5.44
C PHE A 99 -10.80 -5.74 4.70
N VAL A 100 -10.46 -5.63 3.40
CA VAL A 100 -9.99 -6.79 2.61
C VAL A 100 -8.77 -7.43 3.24
N GLY A 101 -7.76 -6.64 3.63
CA GLY A 101 -6.56 -7.14 4.29
C GLY A 101 -6.85 -7.91 5.57
N ILE A 102 -7.72 -7.38 6.45
CA ILE A 102 -8.11 -8.03 7.70
C ILE A 102 -8.82 -9.36 7.44
N VAL A 103 -9.81 -9.38 6.53
CA VAL A 103 -10.58 -10.59 6.23
C VAL A 103 -9.71 -11.67 5.57
N VAL A 104 -8.88 -11.30 4.60
CA VAL A 104 -7.99 -12.23 3.89
C VAL A 104 -6.93 -12.80 4.85
N THR A 105 -6.33 -11.94 5.69
CA THR A 105 -5.37 -12.37 6.72
C THR A 105 -6.04 -13.32 7.71
N SER A 106 -7.26 -13.02 8.18
CA SER A 106 -7.97 -13.93 9.08
C SER A 106 -8.39 -15.24 8.41
N ALA A 107 -8.69 -15.21 7.11
CA ALA A 107 -9.02 -16.41 6.36
C ALA A 107 -7.82 -17.35 6.27
N SER A 108 -6.60 -16.82 6.13
CA SER A 108 -5.38 -17.64 6.11
C SER A 108 -5.26 -18.54 7.34
N LYS A 109 -5.50 -18.00 8.54
CA LYS A 109 -5.50 -18.75 9.80
C LYS A 109 -6.54 -19.86 9.81
N THR A 110 -7.76 -19.56 9.38
CA THR A 110 -8.85 -20.54 9.32
C THR A 110 -8.58 -21.67 8.32
N ILE A 111 -7.98 -21.35 7.17
CA ILE A 111 -7.73 -22.30 6.08
C ILE A 111 -6.52 -23.18 6.36
N TYR A 112 -5.43 -22.59 6.85
CA TYR A 112 -4.14 -23.26 7.00
C TYR A 112 -3.83 -23.69 8.45
N GLY A 113 -4.65 -23.29 9.43
CA GLY A 113 -4.53 -23.73 10.82
C GLY A 113 -3.34 -23.17 11.62
N GLY A 114 -2.52 -22.31 11.01
CA GLY A 114 -1.33 -21.69 11.62
C GLY A 114 -1.55 -20.25 12.10
N ASP A 115 -0.47 -19.47 12.12
CA ASP A 115 -0.51 -18.05 12.45
C ASP A 115 -1.18 -17.19 11.36
N TYR A 116 -1.52 -15.95 11.71
CA TYR A 116 -2.05 -14.98 10.75
C TYR A 116 -0.99 -14.62 9.72
N ILE A 117 -1.24 -14.97 8.46
CA ILE A 117 -0.37 -14.61 7.34
C ILE A 117 -0.78 -13.23 6.84
N TRP A 118 -0.08 -12.21 7.34
CA TRP A 118 -0.29 -10.81 6.97
C TRP A 118 0.45 -10.42 5.68
N ASP A 119 1.51 -11.16 5.32
CA ASP A 119 2.21 -10.96 4.06
C ASP A 119 1.42 -11.60 2.90
N PRO A 120 0.87 -10.79 1.98
CA PRO A 120 0.12 -11.33 0.85
C PRO A 120 1.00 -12.17 -0.08
N MET A 121 2.31 -11.92 -0.17
CA MET A 121 3.21 -12.74 -0.99
C MET A 121 3.34 -14.14 -0.42
N GLN A 122 3.56 -14.25 0.90
CA GLN A 122 3.55 -15.52 1.60
C GLN A 122 2.21 -16.24 1.42
N LEU A 123 1.07 -15.54 1.55
CA LEU A 123 -0.24 -16.17 1.37
C LEU A 123 -0.46 -16.71 -0.04
N MET A 124 -0.10 -15.94 -1.07
CA MET A 124 -0.23 -16.33 -2.47
C MET A 124 0.68 -17.51 -2.84
N SER A 125 1.78 -17.71 -2.12
CA SER A 125 2.67 -18.86 -2.32
C SER A 125 2.04 -20.19 -1.90
N LEU A 126 1.01 -20.15 -1.05
CA LEU A 126 0.27 -21.32 -0.57
C LEU A 126 -0.93 -21.70 -1.45
N TRP A 127 -1.13 -21.01 -2.58
CA TRP A 127 -2.21 -21.33 -3.51
C TRP A 127 -1.75 -22.32 -4.57
N ASP A 128 -2.55 -23.38 -4.79
CA ASP A 128 -2.27 -24.37 -5.83
C ASP A 128 -2.47 -23.80 -7.25
N ASN A 129 -3.28 -22.75 -7.39
CA ASN A 129 -3.60 -22.14 -8.67
C ASN A 129 -2.55 -21.10 -9.09
N ARG A 130 -1.60 -21.54 -9.93
CA ARG A 130 -0.52 -20.71 -10.47
C ARG A 130 -1.01 -19.45 -11.20
N ALA A 131 -2.14 -19.51 -11.89
CA ALA A 131 -2.68 -18.35 -12.61
C ALA A 131 -3.24 -17.30 -11.64
N ALA A 132 -3.94 -17.73 -10.58
CA ALA A 132 -4.41 -16.85 -9.52
C ALA A 132 -3.23 -16.17 -8.79
N THR A 133 -2.22 -16.96 -8.41
CA THR A 133 -0.99 -16.46 -7.80
C THR A 133 -0.30 -15.43 -8.70
N PHE A 134 -0.13 -15.72 -9.99
CA PHE A 134 0.50 -14.79 -10.94
C PHE A 134 -0.28 -13.48 -11.08
N LEU A 135 -1.59 -13.54 -11.29
CA LEU A 135 -2.43 -12.35 -11.48
C LEU A 135 -2.47 -11.48 -10.23
N SER A 136 -2.60 -12.09 -9.05
CA SER A 136 -2.59 -11.36 -7.78
C SER A 136 -1.22 -10.77 -7.45
N ALA A 137 -0.13 -11.51 -7.70
CA ALA A 137 1.23 -11.00 -7.52
C ALA A 137 1.55 -9.87 -8.51
N PHE A 138 1.11 -9.99 -9.76
CA PHE A 138 1.24 -8.93 -10.76
C PHE A 138 0.48 -7.66 -10.34
N SER A 139 -0.76 -7.81 -9.86
CA SER A 139 -1.54 -6.70 -9.32
C SER A 139 -0.84 -6.03 -8.14
N LEU A 140 -0.30 -6.81 -7.21
CA LEU A 140 0.40 -6.29 -6.05
C LEU A 140 1.69 -5.56 -6.45
N ALA A 141 2.46 -6.13 -7.38
CA ALA A 141 3.65 -5.50 -7.94
C ALA A 141 3.29 -4.15 -8.60
N LEU A 142 2.22 -4.12 -9.40
CA LEU A 142 1.72 -2.89 -10.03
C LEU A 142 1.25 -1.86 -8.98
N ALA A 143 0.58 -2.31 -7.91
CA ALA A 143 0.15 -1.45 -6.81
C ALA A 143 1.35 -0.81 -6.11
N THR A 144 2.34 -1.61 -5.73
CA THR A 144 3.57 -1.17 -5.05
C THR A 144 4.37 -0.22 -5.93
N LEU A 145 4.59 -0.57 -7.19
CA LEU A 145 5.30 0.27 -8.15
C LEU A 145 4.59 1.61 -8.36
N GLY A 146 3.27 1.57 -8.58
CA GLY A 146 2.47 2.78 -8.76
C GLY A 146 2.49 3.68 -7.53
N THR A 147 2.37 3.11 -6.33
CA THR A 147 2.41 3.87 -5.08
C THR A 147 3.78 4.49 -4.84
N ASN A 148 4.88 3.77 -5.07
CA ASN A 148 6.24 4.31 -4.92
C ASN A 148 6.53 5.45 -5.91
N ILE A 149 6.09 5.32 -7.16
CA ILE A 149 6.23 6.40 -8.16
C ILE A 149 5.48 7.66 -7.71
N SER A 150 4.22 7.51 -7.27
CA SER A 150 3.47 8.67 -6.77
C SER A 150 4.07 9.23 -5.48
N ALA A 151 4.13 8.43 -4.43
CA ALA A 151 4.38 8.90 -3.07
C ALA A 151 5.80 9.46 -2.91
N ASN A 152 6.78 8.79 -3.52
CA ASN A 152 8.19 8.99 -3.20
C ASN A 152 8.95 9.58 -4.39
N SER A 153 8.81 9.01 -5.59
CA SER A 153 9.64 9.41 -6.73
C SER A 153 9.31 10.80 -7.28
N ILE A 154 8.04 11.19 -7.33
CA ILE A 154 7.64 12.52 -7.82
C ILE A 154 8.05 13.61 -6.82
N SER A 155 7.81 13.38 -5.53
CA SER A 155 8.11 14.35 -4.48
C SER A 155 9.62 14.60 -4.34
N ALA A 156 10.43 13.54 -4.25
CA ALA A 156 11.88 13.70 -4.20
C ALA A 156 12.48 14.32 -5.48
N ALA A 157 11.89 14.04 -6.66
CA ALA A 157 12.32 14.69 -7.90
C ALA A 157 11.95 16.19 -7.94
N ASN A 158 10.83 16.58 -7.33
CA ASN A 158 10.49 17.99 -7.13
C ASN A 158 11.51 18.68 -6.23
N ASP A 159 11.89 18.05 -5.11
CA ASP A 159 12.89 18.61 -4.20
C ASP A 159 14.23 18.84 -4.90
N PHE A 160 14.73 17.85 -5.65
CA PHE A 160 15.98 18.02 -6.41
C PHE A 160 15.90 19.10 -7.49
N THR A 161 14.74 19.23 -8.14
CA THR A 161 14.51 20.28 -9.14
C THR A 161 14.47 21.66 -8.48
N ALA A 162 13.97 21.77 -7.25
CA ALA A 162 13.95 23.01 -6.49
C ALA A 162 15.35 23.39 -5.96
N LEU A 163 16.16 22.41 -5.55
CA LEU A 163 17.53 22.64 -5.04
C LEU A 163 18.50 23.07 -6.14
N TYR A 164 18.45 22.45 -7.33
CA TYR A 164 19.36 22.74 -8.44
C TYR A 164 18.62 22.85 -9.79
N PRO A 165 17.79 23.88 -9.98
CA PRO A 165 16.91 24.00 -11.15
C PRO A 165 17.64 24.13 -12.50
N GLN A 166 18.89 24.61 -12.50
CA GLN A 166 19.69 24.77 -13.72
C GLN A 166 20.25 23.42 -14.24
N LEU A 167 20.44 22.43 -13.37
CA LEU A 167 21.10 21.16 -13.70
C LEU A 167 20.12 19.99 -13.76
N ILE A 168 19.13 20.01 -12.85
CA ILE A 168 18.20 18.90 -12.65
C ILE A 168 16.83 19.29 -13.18
N ASN A 169 16.37 18.55 -14.18
CA ASN A 169 14.98 18.55 -14.58
C ASN A 169 14.25 17.35 -13.94
N MET A 170 12.92 17.37 -13.98
CA MET A 170 12.08 16.33 -13.37
C MET A 170 12.46 14.91 -13.81
N ARG A 171 12.84 14.69 -15.08
CA ARG A 171 13.27 13.36 -15.56
C ARG A 171 14.60 12.93 -14.94
N ARG A 172 15.59 13.82 -14.89
CA ARG A 172 16.89 13.57 -14.26
C ARG A 172 16.75 13.35 -12.75
N GLY A 173 15.88 14.12 -12.10
CA GLY A 173 15.55 13.96 -10.68
C GLY A 173 14.99 12.56 -10.38
N GLN A 174 14.03 12.08 -11.16
CA GLN A 174 13.46 10.73 -10.98
C GLN A 174 14.50 9.61 -11.18
N ILE A 175 15.44 9.78 -12.12
CA ILE A 175 16.54 8.84 -12.33
C ILE A 175 17.47 8.82 -11.11
N LEU A 176 17.87 10.01 -10.62
CA LEU A 176 18.69 10.15 -9.40
C LEU A 176 18.02 9.49 -8.19
N VAL A 177 16.73 9.75 -7.96
CA VAL A 177 15.96 9.11 -6.88
C VAL A 177 15.97 7.58 -7.02
N SER A 178 15.85 7.06 -8.25
CA SER A 178 15.85 5.61 -8.48
C SER A 178 17.21 4.98 -8.14
N PHE A 179 18.31 5.64 -8.48
CA PHE A 179 19.66 5.20 -8.12
C PHE A 179 19.93 5.30 -6.63
N ILE A 180 19.64 6.45 -6.00
CA ILE A 180 19.87 6.67 -4.57
C ILE A 180 18.98 5.75 -3.74
N GLY A 181 17.70 5.65 -4.09
CA GLY A 181 16.76 4.75 -3.42
C GLY A 181 17.18 3.29 -3.51
N GLY A 182 17.59 2.83 -4.70
CA GLY A 182 18.15 1.50 -4.90
C GLY A 182 19.40 1.26 -4.05
N TRP A 183 20.33 2.21 -4.03
CA TRP A 183 21.56 2.13 -3.21
C TRP A 183 21.26 2.07 -1.72
N CYS A 184 20.40 2.95 -1.20
CA CYS A 184 20.01 2.96 0.21
C CYS A 184 19.29 1.69 0.64
N LEU A 185 18.44 1.12 -0.23
CA LEU A 185 17.78 -0.17 0.03
C LEU A 185 18.78 -1.32 0.09
N VAL A 186 19.81 -1.32 -0.76
CA VAL A 186 20.89 -2.32 -0.72
C VAL A 186 21.65 -2.24 0.61
N VAL A 187 22.01 -1.05 1.07
CA VAL A 187 22.71 -0.86 2.36
C VAL A 187 21.83 -1.29 3.55
N CYS A 188 20.53 -1.00 3.52
CA CYS A 188 19.60 -1.36 4.59
C CYS A 188 19.30 -2.87 4.61
N CYS A 189 19.12 -3.50 3.44
CA CYS A 189 18.98 -4.96 3.33
C CYS A 189 20.27 -5.69 3.72
N LEU A 190 21.44 -5.17 3.36
CA LEU A 190 22.73 -5.73 3.78
C LEU A 190 22.89 -5.69 5.31
N ASN A 191 22.52 -4.58 5.96
CA ASN A 191 22.54 -4.53 7.43
C ASN A 191 21.51 -5.46 8.09
N PHE A 192 20.34 -5.68 7.48
CA PHE A 192 19.34 -6.62 7.99
C PHE A 192 19.80 -8.09 7.88
N TRP A 193 20.57 -8.43 6.83
CA TRP A 193 21.19 -9.75 6.65
C TRP A 193 22.48 -9.97 7.46
N LEU A 194 23.15 -8.91 7.88
CA LEU A 194 24.37 -8.99 8.70
C LEU A 194 24.08 -8.97 10.22
N LEU A 195 22.85 -8.67 10.63
CA LEU A 195 22.42 -8.55 12.03
C LEU A 195 21.43 -9.64 12.48
N ASN A 196 21.15 -10.65 11.65
CA ASN A 196 20.46 -11.91 12.00
C ASN A 196 21.34 -13.10 11.60
#